data_AF-E1JWR3-F1
#
_entry.id   AF-E1JWR3-F1
#
_cell.length_a   1.000
_cell.length_b   1.000
_cell.length_c   1.000
_cell.angle_alpha   90.00
_cell.angle_beta   90.00
_cell.angle_gamma   90.00
#
_symmetry.space_group_name_H-M   'P 1'
#
loop_
_entity.id
_entity.type
_entity.pdbx_description
1 polymer ?
#
loop_
_entity_poly.entity_id
_entity_poly.type
_entity_poly.pdbx_seq_one_letter_code
_entity_poly.pdbx_strand_id
1 'polypeptide(L)'
;MLRRTLWVTGLTLLSGLLIPALALAAGGSASELVVVADTRVITSDIMKYFANLYNFNPVLFAVWAVVLTAGYGCFLGVLMDFIMSRTGLDLKSRKIIEN
;
A
#
# COMPACT_ATOMS: atom_id res chain seq x y z
N MET A 1 -19.56 -42.42 -26.07
CA MET A 1 -18.35 -41.64 -26.44
C MET A 1 -18.27 -40.30 -25.69
N LEU A 2 -19.35 -39.49 -25.64
CA LEU A 2 -19.38 -38.15 -25.02
C LEU A 2 -18.90 -38.08 -23.56
N ARG A 3 -19.27 -39.04 -22.70
CA ARG A 3 -18.81 -39.06 -21.30
C ARG A 3 -17.28 -39.15 -21.19
N ARG A 4 -16.64 -40.00 -22.01
CA ARG A 4 -15.19 -40.22 -21.95
C ARG A 4 -14.42 -38.97 -22.39
N THR A 5 -14.94 -38.23 -23.36
CA THR A 5 -14.35 -36.97 -23.82
C THR A 5 -14.46 -35.88 -22.75
N LEU A 6 -15.62 -35.76 -22.08
CA LEU A 6 -15.83 -34.80 -20.99
C LEU A 6 -14.89 -35.02 -19.80
N TRP A 7 -14.65 -36.28 -19.44
CA TRP A 7 -13.69 -36.64 -18.39
C TRP A 7 -12.25 -36.28 -18.75
N VAL A 8 -11.84 -36.54 -20.00
CA VAL A 8 -10.48 -36.21 -20.47
C VAL A 8 -10.29 -34.70 -20.53
N THR A 9 -11.27 -33.95 -21.05
CA THR A 9 -11.20 -32.47 -21.09
C THR A 9 -11.18 -31.86 -19.69
N GLY A 10 -11.94 -32.41 -18.74
CA GLY A 10 -11.94 -31.96 -17.35
C GLY A 10 -10.59 -32.21 -16.66
N LEU A 11 -9.99 -33.38 -16.89
CA LEU A 11 -8.66 -33.72 -16.37
C LEU A 11 -7.57 -32.83 -16.95
N THR A 12 -7.61 -32.52 -18.25
CA THR A 12 -6.65 -31.60 -18.88
C THR A 12 -6.78 -30.16 -18.39
N LEU A 13 -8.01 -29.69 -18.13
CA LEU A 13 -8.22 -28.36 -17.55
C LEU A 13 -7.72 -28.31 -16.11
N LEU A 14 -8.01 -29.34 -15.33
CA LEU A 14 -7.58 -29.43 -13.94
C LEU A 14 -6.05 -29.51 -13.81
N SER A 15 -5.39 -30.30 -14.67
CA SER A 15 -3.93 -30.40 -14.68
C SER A 15 -3.26 -29.11 -15.17
N GLY A 16 -3.84 -28.44 -16.18
CA GLY A 16 -3.37 -27.12 -16.62
C GLY A 16 -3.45 -26.05 -15.53
N LEU A 17 -4.39 -26.17 -14.59
CA LEU A 17 -4.52 -25.25 -13.45
C LEU A 17 -3.62 -25.61 -12.27
N LEU A 18 -3.52 -26.89 -11.93
CA LEU A 18 -2.86 -27.36 -10.70
C LEU A 18 -1.35 -27.57 -10.85
N ILE A 19 -0.87 -27.97 -12.03
CA ILE A 19 0.57 -28.21 -12.25
C ILE A 19 1.40 -26.93 -12.07
N PRO A 20 1.00 -25.76 -12.62
CA PRO A 20 1.74 -24.52 -12.40
C PRO A 20 1.76 -24.09 -10.92
N ALA A 21 0.66 -24.28 -10.19
CA ALA A 21 0.56 -23.96 -8.78
C ALA A 21 1.52 -24.82 -7.93
N LEU A 22 1.62 -26.12 -8.24
CA LEU A 22 2.56 -27.03 -7.59
C LEU A 22 4.01 -26.70 -7.96
N ALA A 23 4.29 -26.31 -9.21
CA ALA A 23 5.61 -25.90 -9.64
C ALA A 23 6.07 -24.60 -8.96
N LEU A 24 5.16 -23.63 -8.78
CA LEU A 24 5.45 -22.38 -8.07
C LEU A 24 5.68 -22.62 -6.57
N ALA A 25 4.96 -23.58 -5.99
CA ALA A 25 5.12 -23.98 -4.58
C ALA A 25 6.37 -24.85 -4.33
N ALA A 26 6.93 -25.49 -5.37
CA ALA A 26 8.11 -26.34 -5.27
C ALA A 26 9.45 -25.56 -5.20
N GLY A 27 9.42 -24.23 -5.30
CA GLY A 27 10.61 -23.36 -5.26
C GLY A 27 11.35 -23.27 -3.91
N GLY A 28 10.98 -24.10 -2.93
CA GLY A 28 11.49 -24.03 -1.55
C GLY A 28 10.87 -22.89 -0.74
N SER A 29 10.99 -22.94 0.58
CA SER A 29 10.64 -21.80 1.43
C SER A 29 11.42 -20.60 0.93
N ALA A 30 10.72 -19.55 0.49
CA ALA A 30 11.34 -18.31 0.05
C ALA A 30 12.36 -17.90 1.12
N SER A 31 13.64 -17.90 0.76
CA SER A 31 14.72 -17.43 1.63
C SER A 31 14.29 -16.07 2.17
N GLU A 32 14.35 -15.88 3.49
CA GLU A 32 13.94 -14.66 4.16
C GLU A 32 14.58 -13.46 3.45
N LEU A 33 13.79 -12.80 2.60
CA LEU A 33 14.26 -11.77 1.69
C LEU A 33 14.32 -10.49 2.53
N VAL A 34 15.47 -10.26 3.15
CA VAL A 34 15.68 -9.07 3.98
C VAL A 34 15.79 -7.88 3.04
N VAL A 35 14.72 -7.10 2.96
CA VAL A 35 14.68 -5.85 2.20
C VAL A 35 15.40 -4.78 3.01
N VAL A 36 16.53 -4.31 2.50
CA VAL A 36 17.37 -3.27 3.13
C VAL A 36 17.39 -2.06 2.21
N ALA A 37 17.23 -0.86 2.78
CA ALA A 37 17.36 0.38 2.04
C ALA A 37 18.83 0.66 1.70
N ASP A 38 19.14 0.92 0.42
CA ASP A 38 20.48 1.35 0.02
C ASP A 38 20.73 2.81 0.38
N THR A 39 21.54 3.05 1.41
CA THR A 39 21.85 4.39 1.94
C THR A 39 23.04 5.05 1.25
N ARG A 40 23.73 4.35 0.34
CA ARG A 40 24.97 4.83 -0.29
C ARG A 40 24.70 5.86 -1.39
N VAL A 41 23.55 5.75 -2.04
CA VAL A 41 23.14 6.61 -3.16
C VAL A 41 22.35 7.83 -2.68
N ILE A 42 21.96 7.87 -1.41
CA ILE A 42 21.13 8.94 -0.85
C ILE A 42 22.00 10.14 -0.47
N THR A 43 21.79 11.26 -1.18
CA THR A 43 22.50 12.53 -0.97
C THR A 43 21.80 13.46 0.04
N SER A 44 20.49 13.31 0.23
CA SER A 44 19.73 14.11 1.19
C SER A 44 19.84 13.54 2.61
N ASP A 45 20.27 14.37 3.57
CA ASP A 45 20.42 13.97 4.98
C ASP A 45 19.12 13.50 5.62
N ILE A 46 17.99 14.10 5.25
CA ILE A 46 16.66 13.73 5.75
C ILE A 46 16.26 12.35 5.22
N MET A 47 16.43 12.11 3.93
CA MET A 47 16.13 10.80 3.34
C MET A 47 17.07 9.72 3.88
N LYS A 48 18.34 10.07 4.11
CA LYS A 48 19.33 9.17 4.69
C LYS A 48 18.99 8.82 6.14
N TYR A 49 18.46 9.76 6.91
CA TYR A 49 17.94 9.51 8.26
C TYR A 49 16.83 8.45 8.23
N PHE A 50 15.80 8.64 7.39
CA PHE A 50 14.69 7.67 7.32
C PHE A 50 15.12 6.31 6.78
N ALA A 51 16.02 6.28 5.79
CA ALA A 51 16.55 5.02 5.25
C ALA A 51 17.41 4.26 6.27
N ASN A 52 18.21 4.97 7.08
CA ASN A 52 18.92 4.35 8.20
C ASN A 52 17.93 3.84 9.27
N LEU A 53 16.87 4.59 9.57
CA LEU A 53 15.86 4.17 10.53
C LEU A 53 15.14 2.88 10.10
N TYR A 54 14.80 2.79 8.82
CA TYR A 54 14.22 1.58 8.22
C TYR A 54 15.13 0.34 8.43
N ASN A 55 16.45 0.51 8.29
CA ASN A 55 17.41 -0.57 8.44
C ASN A 55 17.71 -0.93 9.92
N PHE A 56 17.81 0.05 10.82
CA PHE A 56 18.25 -0.17 12.21
C PHE A 56 17.12 -0.28 13.23
N ASN A 57 16.00 0.41 13.03
CA ASN A 57 14.87 0.42 13.96
C ASN A 57 13.53 0.61 13.22
N PRO A 58 12.97 -0.49 12.67
CA PRO A 58 11.72 -0.45 11.91
C PRO A 58 10.52 0.08 12.71
N VAL A 59 10.51 -0.11 14.03
CA VAL A 59 9.43 0.36 14.90
C VAL A 59 9.41 1.88 14.95
N LEU A 60 10.57 2.51 15.14
CA LEU A 60 10.67 3.96 15.14
C LEU A 60 10.35 4.55 13.76
N PHE A 61 10.75 3.86 12.68
CA PHE A 61 10.34 4.22 11.32
C PHE A 61 8.81 4.20 11.15
N ALA A 62 8.14 3.15 11.64
CA ALA A 62 6.68 3.05 11.58
C ALA A 62 5.98 4.16 12.39
N VAL A 63 6.50 4.51 13.58
CA VAL A 63 5.99 5.64 14.37
C VAL A 63 6.08 6.95 13.59
N TRP A 64 7.23 7.22 12.95
CA TRP A 64 7.39 8.40 12.11
C TRP A 64 6.41 8.41 10.94
N ALA A 65 6.20 7.28 10.28
CA ALA A 65 5.23 7.18 9.20
C ALA A 65 3.82 7.59 9.67
N VAL A 66 3.37 7.08 10.82
CA VAL A 66 2.06 7.44 11.40
C VAL A 66 1.98 8.93 11.75
N VAL A 67 3.01 9.47 12.40
CA VAL A 67 3.04 10.89 12.81
C VAL A 67 3.02 11.81 11.59
N LEU A 68 3.81 11.51 10.56
CA LEU A 68 3.84 12.30 9.33
C LEU A 68 2.50 12.20 8.60
N THR A 69 1.89 11.02 8.48
CA THR A 69 0.58 10.88 7.84
C THR A 69 -0.49 11.68 8.57
N ALA A 70 -0.57 11.58 9.91
CA ALA A 70 -1.52 12.36 10.69
C ALA A 70 -1.25 13.87 10.59
N GLY A 71 0.02 14.27 10.66
CA GLY A 71 0.45 15.66 10.53
C GLY A 71 0.09 16.26 9.18
N TYR A 72 0.42 15.58 8.08
CA TYR A 72 0.07 16.02 6.73
C TYR A 72 -1.44 16.04 6.50
N GLY A 73 -2.18 15.04 7.01
CA GLY A 73 -3.64 15.01 6.92
C GLY A 73 -4.28 16.23 7.61
N CYS A 74 -3.85 16.54 8.84
CA CYS A 74 -4.30 17.72 9.55
C CYS A 74 -3.92 19.02 8.82
N PHE A 75 -2.66 19.13 8.39
CA PHE A 75 -2.16 20.30 7.67
C PHE A 75 -2.95 20.57 6.38
N LEU A 76 -3.19 19.53 5.57
CA LEU A 76 -3.97 19.66 4.34
C LEU A 76 -5.44 20.00 4.61
N GLY A 77 -6.03 19.43 5.67
CA GLY A 77 -7.38 19.78 6.09
C GLY A 77 -7.51 21.26 6.45
N VAL A 78 -6.61 21.75 7.31
CA VAL A 78 -6.57 23.16 7.71
C VAL A 78 -6.30 24.08 6.51
N LEU A 79 -5.40 23.68 5.62
CA LEU A 79 -5.11 24.43 4.40
C LEU A 79 -6.36 24.53 3.50
N MET A 80 -7.12 23.45 3.37
CA MET A 80 -8.36 23.43 2.59
C MET A 80 -9.43 24.32 3.21
N ASP A 81 -9.62 24.25 4.53
CA ASP A 81 -10.54 25.14 5.25
C ASP A 81 -10.17 26.61 5.05
N PHE A 82 -8.87 26.92 5.08
CA PHE A 82 -8.37 28.25 4.82
C PHE A 82 -8.69 28.73 3.41
N ILE A 83 -8.48 27.88 2.39
CA ILE A 83 -8.80 28.22 0.99
C ILE A 83 -10.31 28.41 0.82
N MET A 84 -11.15 27.51 1.35
CA MET A 84 -12.62 27.60 1.27
C MET A 84 -13.16 28.89 1.91
N SER A 85 -12.58 29.32 3.03
CA SER A 85 -12.98 30.58 3.68
C SER A 85 -12.78 31.82 2.80
N ARG A 86 -11.83 31.78 1.84
CA ARG A 86 -11.53 32.90 0.94
C ARG A 86 -12.28 32.86 -0.38
N THR A 87 -12.82 31.71 -0.76
CA THR A 87 -13.58 31.55 -2.02
C THR A 87 -15.08 31.81 -1.85
N GLY A 88 -15.56 32.10 -0.64
CA GLY A 88 -16.96 32.43 -0.37
C GLY A 88 -17.89 31.21 -0.30
N LEU A 89 -17.34 29.99 -0.38
CA LEU A 89 -18.05 28.73 -0.14
C LEU A 89 -17.94 28.33 1.34
N ASP A 90 -18.23 29.28 2.24
CA ASP A 90 -18.21 28.98 3.67
C ASP A 90 -19.49 28.25 4.07
N LEU A 91 -19.36 26.94 4.30
CA LEU A 91 -20.45 26.07 4.75
C LEU A 91 -20.68 26.15 6.27
N LYS A 92 -19.96 27.01 7.01
CA LYS A 92 -20.12 27.16 8.47
C LYS A 92 -21.52 27.59 8.90
N SER A 93 -22.23 28.37 8.08
CA SER A 93 -23.61 28.77 8.38
C SER A 93 -24.57 28.13 7.37
N ARG A 94 -25.31 27.12 7.81
CA ARG A 94 -26.50 26.66 7.08
C ARG A 94 -27.60 27.70 7.29
N LYS A 95 -27.95 28.48 6.26
CA LYS A 95 -29.28 29.11 6.23
C LYS A 95 -30.29 27.97 6.03
N ILE A 96 -30.88 27.49 7.12
CA ILE A 96 -32.02 26.59 7.05
C ILE A 96 -33.17 27.45 6.50
N ILE A 97 -33.45 27.35 5.21
CA ILE A 97 -34.70 27.82 4.62
C ILE A 97 -35.72 26.73 4.97
N GLU A 98 -36.22 26.78 6.20
CA GLU A 98 -37.41 26.01 6.60
C GLU A 98 -38.62 26.76 6.03
N ASN A 99 -39.32 26.10 5.11
CA ASN A 99 -40.64 26.49 4.65
C ASN A 99 -41.71 26.06 5.64
#